data_AF-A0A7S2C8W0-F1
#
_entry.id   AF-A0A7S2C8W0-F1
#
_cell.length_a   1.000
_cell.length_b   1.000
_cell.length_c   1.000
_cell.angle_alpha   90.00
_cell.angle_beta   90.00
_cell.angle_gamma   90.00
#
_symmetry.space_group_name_H-M   'P 1'
#
loop_
_entity.id
_entity.type
_entity.pdbx_description
1 polymer ?
#
loop_
_entity_poly.entity_id
_entity_poly.type
_entity_poly.pdbx_seq_one_letter_code
_entity_poly.pdbx_strand_id
1 'polypeptide(L)'
;DVVVETASVLLTLDLDFNTIADESSPERAAFETAFLTDISGALGIDMSRLEIVSIISGSIKVKFTVLASNDPTEATATDLVSTLTTMANDPSSALFDGNVTSA
;
A
#
# COMPACT_ATOMS: atom_id res chain seq x y z
N ASP A 1 -18.67 -19.88 -10.05
CA ASP A 1 -18.09 -18.85 -9.17
C ASP A 1 -16.90 -18.21 -9.84
N VAL A 2 -16.87 -16.88 -9.96
CA VAL A 2 -15.65 -16.15 -10.34
C VAL A 2 -14.90 -15.91 -9.04
N VAL A 3 -13.78 -16.61 -8.84
CA VAL A 3 -12.88 -16.33 -7.72
C VAL A 3 -12.08 -15.09 -8.13
N VAL A 4 -12.37 -13.94 -7.49
CA VAL A 4 -11.56 -12.73 -7.67
C VAL A 4 -10.29 -12.91 -6.84
N GLU A 5 -9.15 -13.12 -7.49
CA GLU A 5 -7.88 -13.41 -6.83
C GLU A 5 -7.28 -12.11 -6.27
N THR A 6 -7.25 -11.97 -4.94
CA THR A 6 -6.67 -10.81 -4.23
C THR A 6 -5.47 -11.25 -3.41
N ALA A 7 -4.59 -10.29 -3.09
CA ALA A 7 -3.41 -10.54 -2.28
C ALA A 7 -3.33 -9.56 -1.11
N SER A 8 -3.08 -10.08 0.11
CA SER A 8 -2.93 -9.27 1.32
C SER A 8 -1.47 -9.00 1.63
N VAL A 9 -1.16 -7.75 1.98
CA VAL A 9 0.19 -7.28 2.32
C VAL A 9 0.17 -6.62 3.70
N LEU A 10 1.26 -6.80 4.46
CA LEU A 10 1.55 -6.04 5.67
C LEU A 10 2.87 -5.28 5.46
N LEU A 11 2.79 -3.96 5.33
CA LEU A 11 3.96 -3.08 5.18
C LEU A 11 4.23 -2.37 6.50
N THR A 12 5.50 -2.33 6.93
CA THR A 12 5.93 -1.58 8.13
C THR A 12 6.63 -0.31 7.66
N LEU A 13 6.18 0.84 8.16
CA LEU A 13 6.78 2.16 7.92
C LEU A 13 7.52 2.61 9.19
N ASP A 14 8.65 3.28 9.03
CA ASP A 14 9.46 3.80 10.14
C ASP A 14 8.97 5.18 10.62
N LEU A 15 7.65 5.28 10.76
CA LEU A 15 6.95 6.47 11.22
C LEU A 15 6.40 6.27 12.64
N ASP A 16 6.43 7.33 13.45
CA ASP A 16 5.75 7.33 14.74
C ASP A 16 4.24 7.35 14.51
N PHE A 17 3.55 6.34 15.07
CA PHE A 17 2.10 6.19 14.98
C PHE A 17 1.34 7.41 15.52
N ASN A 18 1.91 8.17 16.45
CA ASN A 18 1.26 9.38 16.96
C ASN A 18 1.16 10.51 15.92
N THR A 19 1.89 10.41 14.79
CA THR A 19 1.88 11.43 13.73
C THR A 19 0.64 11.38 12.83
N ILE A 20 -0.05 10.23 12.77
CA ILE A 20 -1.23 10.05 11.91
C ILE A 20 -2.55 10.31 12.63
N ALA A 21 -2.50 10.75 13.89
CA ALA A 21 -3.62 11.09 14.77
C ALA A 21 -4.72 10.00 14.86
N ASP A 22 -5.86 10.32 15.48
CA ASP A 22 -6.95 9.38 15.73
C ASP A 22 -7.67 8.94 14.43
N GLU A 23 -8.34 7.78 14.45
CA GLU A 23 -8.96 7.18 13.26
C GLU A 23 -9.98 8.06 12.53
N SER A 24 -10.65 8.97 13.24
CA SER A 24 -11.62 9.91 12.66
C SER A 24 -11.03 11.26 12.28
N SER A 25 -9.71 11.42 12.37
CA SER A 25 -9.06 12.71 12.15
C SER A 25 -8.79 12.97 10.65
N PRO A 26 -8.78 14.25 10.23
CA PRO A 26 -8.36 14.62 8.87
C PRO A 26 -6.94 14.16 8.53
N GLU A 27 -6.04 14.17 9.51
CA GLU A 27 -4.64 13.73 9.35
C GLU A 27 -4.56 12.24 9.03
N ARG A 28 -5.42 11.41 9.65
CA ARG A 28 -5.51 9.99 9.32
C ARG A 28 -5.95 9.77 7.87
N ALA A 29 -7.00 10.46 7.44
CA ALA A 29 -7.49 10.37 6.06
C ALA A 29 -6.44 10.85 5.04
N ALA A 30 -5.68 11.89 5.38
CA ALA A 30 -4.59 12.39 4.56
C ALA A 30 -3.45 11.35 4.45
N PHE A 31 -3.09 10.70 5.56
CA PHE A 31 -2.11 9.62 5.58
C PHE A 31 -2.56 8.45 4.69
N GLU A 32 -3.79 7.98 4.85
CA GLU A 32 -4.32 6.85 4.07
C GLU A 32 -4.32 7.14 2.56
N THR A 33 -4.74 8.36 2.19
CA THR A 33 -4.72 8.82 0.79
C THR A 33 -3.30 8.90 0.24
N ALA A 34 -2.36 9.45 1.01
CA ALA A 34 -0.96 9.57 0.60
C ALA A 34 -0.30 8.19 0.46
N PHE A 35 -0.53 7.30 1.42
CA PHE A 35 -0.06 5.91 1.37
C PHE A 35 -0.56 5.19 0.12
N LEU A 36 -1.86 5.25 -0.17
CA LEU A 36 -2.44 4.62 -1.36
C LEU A 36 -1.87 5.23 -2.65
N THR A 37 -1.64 6.54 -2.67
CA THR A 37 -1.01 7.23 -3.79
C THR A 37 0.41 6.71 -4.03
N ASP A 38 1.23 6.62 -2.98
CA ASP A 38 2.60 6.14 -3.07
C ASP A 38 2.67 4.69 -3.59
N ILE A 39 1.86 3.79 -3.01
CA ILE A 39 1.85 2.37 -3.43
C ILE A 39 1.35 2.24 -4.88
N SER A 40 0.30 2.97 -5.26
CA SER A 40 -0.23 2.94 -6.63
C SER A 40 0.78 3.47 -7.65
N GLY A 41 1.49 4.56 -7.32
CA GLY A 41 2.53 5.15 -8.15
C GLY A 41 3.75 4.25 -8.30
N ALA A 42 4.21 3.65 -7.20
CA ALA A 42 5.33 2.72 -7.18
C ALA A 42 5.05 1.46 -8.04
N LEU A 43 3.82 0.94 -7.99
CA LEU A 43 3.40 -0.25 -8.73
C LEU A 43 2.89 0.05 -10.15
N GLY A 44 2.64 1.33 -10.49
CA GLY A 44 2.08 1.72 -11.77
C GLY A 44 0.65 1.23 -12.00
N ILE A 45 -0.17 1.16 -10.94
CA ILE A 45 -1.57 0.69 -10.99
C ILE A 45 -2.53 1.79 -10.56
N ASP A 46 -3.82 1.62 -10.89
CA ASP A 46 -4.85 2.53 -10.39
C ASP A 46 -5.08 2.36 -8.88
N MET A 47 -5.34 3.46 -8.17
CA MET A 47 -5.57 3.45 -6.73
C MET A 47 -6.77 2.59 -6.31
N SER A 48 -7.79 2.44 -7.17
CA SER A 48 -8.94 1.56 -6.91
C SER A 48 -8.57 0.08 -6.80
N ARG A 49 -7.35 -0.30 -7.19
CA ARG A 49 -6.80 -1.66 -7.02
C ARG A 49 -6.30 -1.90 -5.60
N LEU A 50 -6.34 -0.91 -4.70
CA LEU A 50 -5.79 -0.98 -3.36
C LEU A 50 -6.87 -0.67 -2.31
N GLU A 51 -6.88 -1.44 -1.23
CA GLU A 51 -7.77 -1.22 -0.09
C GLU A 51 -7.01 -1.36 1.22
N ILE A 52 -6.96 -0.31 2.05
CA ILE A 52 -6.40 -0.42 3.41
C ILE A 52 -7.38 -1.20 4.29
N VAL A 53 -6.89 -2.25 4.90
CA VAL A 53 -7.66 -3.14 5.79
C VAL A 53 -7.52 -2.73 7.25
N SER A 54 -6.31 -2.35 7.69
CA SER A 54 -6.06 -1.92 9.06
C SER A 54 -4.70 -1.24 9.20
N ILE A 55 -4.56 -0.34 10.16
CA ILE A 55 -3.26 0.24 10.55
C ILE A 55 -3.01 -0.08 12.02
N ILE A 56 -1.87 -0.69 12.33
CA ILE A 56 -1.52 -1.22 13.67
C ILE A 56 -0.42 -0.35 14.27
N SER A 57 -0.49 -0.11 15.59
CA SER A 57 0.48 0.69 16.35
C SER A 57 1.76 -0.10 16.73
N GLY A 58 2.85 0.64 16.99
CA GLY A 58 4.18 0.11 17.32
C GLY A 58 5.14 0.08 16.12
N SER A 59 5.42 1.25 15.54
CA SER A 59 5.70 1.50 14.11
C SER A 59 4.42 1.36 13.28
N ILE A 60 4.19 2.27 12.34
CA ILE A 60 2.98 2.23 11.51
C ILE A 60 3.03 0.98 10.64
N LYS A 61 2.18 0.00 10.93
CA LYS A 61 2.01 -1.19 10.08
C LYS A 61 0.71 -1.09 9.32
N VAL A 62 0.79 -0.93 8.01
CA VAL A 62 -0.38 -0.84 7.13
C VAL A 62 -0.65 -2.21 6.53
N LYS A 63 -1.80 -2.78 6.87
CA LYS A 63 -2.35 -3.96 6.19
C LYS A 63 -3.26 -3.49 5.08
N PHE A 64 -3.03 -3.95 3.87
CA PHE A 64 -3.85 -3.60 2.72
C PHE A 64 -3.99 -4.79 1.76
N THR A 65 -4.98 -4.72 0.88
CA THR A 65 -5.26 -5.71 -0.13
C THR A 65 -5.03 -5.12 -1.52
N VAL A 66 -4.38 -5.90 -2.38
CA VAL A 66 -4.30 -5.65 -3.82
C VAL A 66 -5.42 -6.44 -4.49
N LEU A 67 -6.35 -5.74 -5.13
CA LEU A 67 -7.47 -6.32 -5.86
C LEU A 67 -7.03 -6.80 -7.25
N ALA A 68 -7.73 -7.80 -7.80
CA ALA A 68 -7.55 -8.20 -9.19
C ALA A 68 -7.93 -7.08 -10.16
N SER A 69 -7.31 -7.06 -11.34
CA SER A 69 -7.83 -6.28 -12.45
C SER A 69 -8.96 -7.02 -13.14
N ASN A 70 -9.87 -6.27 -13.76
CA ASN A 70 -10.78 -6.80 -14.77
C ASN A 70 -10.14 -6.81 -16.17
N ASP A 71 -8.98 -6.16 -16.35
CA ASP A 71 -8.20 -6.17 -17.58
C ASP A 71 -7.15 -7.30 -17.53
N PRO A 72 -7.22 -8.31 -18.42
CA PRO A 72 -6.28 -9.43 -18.43
C PRO A 72 -4.87 -9.05 -18.90
N THR A 73 -4.65 -7.82 -19.38
CA THR A 73 -3.32 -7.31 -19.76
C THR A 73 -2.58 -6.66 -18.61
N GLU A 74 -3.28 -6.33 -17.52
CA GLU A 74 -2.67 -5.80 -16.30
C GLU A 74 -2.06 -6.92 -15.44
N ALA A 75 -1.07 -6.56 -14.63
CA ALA A 75 -0.43 -7.49 -13.70
C ALA A 75 -1.43 -8.05 -12.68
N THR A 76 -1.26 -9.34 -12.35
CA THR A 76 -2.08 -10.00 -11.34
C THR A 76 -1.78 -9.46 -9.94
N ALA A 77 -2.69 -9.65 -8.99
CA ALA A 77 -2.43 -9.27 -7.60
C ALA A 77 -1.17 -9.95 -7.06
N THR A 78 -0.92 -11.21 -7.45
CA THR A 78 0.27 -11.98 -7.07
C THR A 78 1.56 -11.40 -7.66
N ASP A 79 1.56 -11.01 -8.94
CA ASP A 79 2.71 -10.37 -9.59
C ASP A 79 3.07 -9.03 -8.93
N LEU A 80 2.03 -8.25 -8.56
CA LEU A 80 2.18 -6.96 -7.89
C LEU A 80 2.77 -7.12 -6.49
N VAL A 81 2.34 -8.13 -5.72
CA VAL A 81 2.94 -8.43 -4.42
C VAL A 81 4.39 -8.90 -4.54
N SER A 82 4.72 -9.68 -5.56
CA SER A 82 6.11 -10.07 -5.85
C SER A 82 6.98 -8.85 -6.19
N THR A 83 6.44 -7.94 -6.98
CA THR A 83 7.10 -6.66 -7.33
C THR A 83 7.31 -5.81 -6.08
N LEU A 84 6.28 -5.61 -5.28
CA LEU A 84 6.36 -4.84 -4.04
C LEU A 84 7.38 -5.43 -3.06
N THR A 85 7.43 -6.77 -2.94
CA THR A 85 8.42 -7.44 -2.10
C THR A 85 9.84 -7.19 -2.61
N THR A 86 10.04 -7.16 -3.92
CA THR A 86 11.34 -6.83 -4.52
C THR A 86 11.73 -5.39 -4.20
N MET A 87 10.80 -4.44 -4.39
CA MET A 87 11.02 -3.03 -4.10
C MET A 87 11.32 -2.77 -2.62
N ALA A 88 10.61 -3.43 -1.70
CA ALA A 88 10.87 -3.32 -0.26
C ALA A 88 12.27 -3.78 0.16
N ASN A 89 12.94 -4.61 -0.64
CA ASN A 89 14.31 -5.05 -0.42
C ASN A 89 15.35 -4.21 -1.18
N ASP A 90 14.92 -3.22 -1.98
CA ASP A 90 15.77 -2.30 -2.72
C ASP A 90 15.53 -0.85 -2.27
N PRO A 91 16.44 -0.27 -1.46
CA PRO A 91 16.34 1.10 -0.97
C PRO A 91 16.34 2.17 -2.07
N SER A 92 16.73 1.83 -3.31
CA SER A 92 16.70 2.75 -4.45
C SER A 92 15.43 2.63 -5.29
N SER A 93 14.49 1.78 -4.88
CA SER A 93 13.23 1.60 -5.57
C SER A 93 12.28 2.77 -5.33
N ALA A 94 11.34 2.95 -6.28
CA ALA A 94 10.31 3.99 -6.19
C ALA A 94 9.40 3.88 -4.95
N LEU A 95 9.41 2.74 -4.24
CA LEU A 95 8.69 2.60 -2.98
C LEU A 95 9.24 3.58 -1.93
N PHE A 96 10.55 3.85 -1.95
CA PHE A 96 11.21 4.76 -1.02
C PHE A 96 11.30 6.21 -1.54
N ASP A 97 10.60 6.53 -2.64
CA ASP A 97 10.45 7.90 -3.17
C ASP A 97 9.08 8.52 -2.84
N GLY A 98 8.18 7.75 -2.20
CA GLY A 98 6.82 8.18 -1.86
C GLY A 98 6.76 9.16 -0.68
N ASN A 99 5.67 9.92 -0.56
CA ASN A 99 5.52 10.95 0.48
C ASN A 99 5.47 10.38 1.91
N VAL A 100 4.82 9.24 2.08
CA VAL A 100 4.65 8.52 3.34
C VAL A 100 5.54 7.28 3.40
N THR A 101 5.78 6.63 2.27
CA THR A 101 6.57 5.38 2.23
C THR A 101 8.08 5.58 2.26
N SER A 102 8.57 6.81 2.07
CA SER A 102 9.99 7.18 2.23
C SER A 102 10.38 7.60 3.65
N ALA A 103 9.38 7.79 4.52
CA ALA A 103 9.55 8.43 5.82
C ALA A 103 10.01 7.48 6.93
#